data_AF-A0AAJ0HVZ0-F1
#
_entry.id   AF-A0AAJ0HVZ0-F1
#
_cell.length_a   1.000
_cell.length_b   1.000
_cell.length_c   1.000
_cell.angle_alpha   90.00
_cell.angle_beta   90.00
_cell.angle_gamma   90.00
#
_symmetry.space_group_name_H-M   'P 1'
#
loop_
_entity.id
_entity.type
_entity.pdbx_description
1 polymer ?
#
loop_
_entity_poly.entity_id
_entity_poly.type
_entity_poly.pdbx_seq_one_letter_code
_entity_poly.pdbx_strand_id
1 'polypeptide(L)'
;MIERAGLGLDITINLCRQVFAGEELGVIEERDPKYQNELLKLYHRQPDLKTKPAKYVLRGRHEIIQHAKAYQHLINAFVTLKQDLTEELIKETHKILTKGVPIIQDDIDDVSPEEYGGVYRIVVVGAGTTNFSVPKYIPEHMKKMCDRLAQELVVAESAKIIDPFSVATKYSMEFVQIHPFQDGNGRMCRMVLNAILCRYVGIIVPIGESGEERS
;
A
#
# COMPACT_ATOMS: atom_id res chain seq x y z
N MET A 1 -2.54 17.56 4.90
CA MET A 1 -3.44 16.77 5.79
C MET A 1 -2.81 15.38 5.91
N ILE A 2 -2.42 14.95 7.10
CA ILE A 2 -1.77 13.63 7.29
C ILE A 2 -2.85 12.56 7.09
N GLU A 3 -2.73 11.72 6.07
CA GLU A 3 -3.59 10.56 5.86
C GLU A 3 -3.52 9.63 7.09
N ARG A 4 -4.61 9.56 7.87
CA ARG A 4 -4.80 8.52 8.88
C ARG A 4 -5.61 7.39 8.23
N ALA A 5 -4.91 6.40 7.70
CA ALA A 5 -5.49 5.15 7.23
C ALA A 5 -5.52 4.08 8.33
N GLY A 6 -6.53 3.21 8.32
CA GLY A 6 -6.65 2.07 9.22
C GLY A 6 -7.30 2.37 10.58
N LEU A 7 -7.11 1.45 11.52
CA LEU A 7 -7.64 1.46 12.89
C LEU A 7 -6.50 1.14 13.89
N GLY A 8 -6.83 0.97 15.17
CA GLY A 8 -5.88 0.63 16.21
C GLY A 8 -5.13 -0.68 15.96
N LEU A 9 -4.01 -0.85 16.68
CA LEU A 9 -3.08 -1.97 16.50
C LEU A 9 -3.74 -3.34 16.73
N ASP A 10 -4.58 -3.49 17.76
CA ASP A 10 -5.23 -4.77 18.05
C ASP A 10 -6.17 -5.23 16.92
N ILE A 11 -6.98 -4.30 16.38
CA ILE A 11 -7.83 -4.58 15.22
C ILE A 11 -6.97 -4.93 14.01
N THR A 12 -5.90 -4.16 13.78
CA THR A 12 -4.96 -4.38 12.67
C THR A 12 -4.35 -5.79 12.73
N ILE A 13 -3.80 -6.18 13.88
CA ILE A 13 -3.20 -7.51 14.08
C ILE A 13 -4.24 -8.61 13.85
N ASN A 14 -5.46 -8.45 14.37
CA ASN A 14 -6.50 -9.46 14.22
C ASN A 14 -6.90 -9.67 12.76
N LEU A 15 -7.19 -8.59 12.03
CA LEU A 15 -7.59 -8.66 10.62
C LEU A 15 -6.45 -9.20 9.74
N CYS A 16 -5.21 -8.74 9.95
CA CYS A 16 -4.06 -9.23 9.19
C CYS A 16 -3.85 -10.74 9.38
N ARG A 17 -3.99 -11.26 10.60
CA ARG A 17 -3.88 -12.71 10.87
C ARG A 17 -4.90 -13.52 10.06
N GLN A 18 -6.15 -13.06 10.01
CA GLN A 18 -7.21 -13.71 9.25
C GLN A 18 -6.91 -13.70 7.74
N VAL A 19 -6.52 -12.54 7.20
CA VAL A 19 -6.14 -12.42 5.79
C VAL A 19 -4.98 -13.36 5.44
N PHE A 20 -3.93 -13.38 6.25
CA PHE A 20 -2.77 -14.24 6.00
C PHE A 20 -3.05 -15.73 6.21
N ALA A 21 -4.07 -16.08 7.01
CA ALA A 21 -4.59 -17.45 7.11
C ALA A 21 -5.45 -17.87 5.91
N GLY A 22 -5.72 -16.96 4.96
CA GLY A 22 -6.55 -17.22 3.79
C GLY A 22 -8.06 -17.06 4.03
N GLU A 23 -8.46 -16.43 5.14
CA GLU A 23 -9.87 -16.14 5.39
C GLU A 23 -10.37 -15.03 4.44
N GLU A 24 -11.53 -15.26 3.82
CA GLU A 24 -12.19 -14.25 3.00
C GLU A 24 -12.99 -13.28 3.87
N LEU A 25 -12.40 -12.12 4.13
CA LEU A 25 -13.05 -11.00 4.80
C LEU A 25 -13.76 -10.12 3.76
N GLY A 26 -15.07 -10.31 3.65
CA GLY A 26 -15.93 -9.52 2.75
C GLY A 26 -16.11 -8.06 3.18
N VAL A 27 -16.72 -7.28 2.27
CA VAL A 27 -17.21 -5.91 2.54
C VAL A 27 -18.43 -6.01 3.45
N ILE A 28 -18.50 -5.12 4.44
CA ILE A 28 -19.63 -5.03 5.37
C ILE A 28 -20.45 -3.81 4.97
N GLU A 29 -21.60 -4.05 4.35
CA GLU A 29 -22.55 -3.03 3.95
C GLU A 29 -23.52 -2.70 5.09
N GLU A 30 -24.04 -1.46 5.16
CA GLU A 30 -25.02 -1.06 6.19
C GLU A 30 -26.29 -1.93 6.22
N ARG A 31 -26.59 -2.57 5.09
CA ARG A 31 -27.75 -3.46 4.92
C ARG A 31 -27.45 -4.93 5.23
N ASP A 32 -26.20 -5.28 5.54
CA ASP A 32 -25.81 -6.65 5.87
C ASP A 32 -26.37 -7.04 7.25
N PRO A 33 -27.04 -8.21 7.41
CA PRO A 33 -27.46 -8.73 8.71
C PRO A 33 -26.32 -8.80 9.75
N LYS A 34 -25.06 -8.94 9.31
CA LYS A 34 -23.88 -9.01 10.16
C LYS A 34 -23.32 -7.64 10.55
N TYR A 35 -23.77 -6.55 9.90
CA TYR A 35 -23.25 -5.19 10.08
C TYR A 35 -23.12 -4.79 11.55
N GLN A 36 -24.22 -4.91 12.30
CA GLN A 36 -24.27 -4.50 13.71
C GLN A 36 -23.31 -5.33 14.57
N ASN A 37 -23.24 -6.64 14.32
CA ASN A 37 -22.37 -7.53 15.09
C ASN A 37 -20.89 -7.25 14.80
N GLU A 38 -20.51 -7.08 13.53
CA GLU A 38 -19.13 -6.77 13.17
C GLU A 38 -18.68 -5.40 13.71
N LEU A 39 -19.55 -4.39 13.65
CA LEU A 39 -19.26 -3.08 14.21
C LEU A 39 -19.10 -3.14 15.74
N LEU A 40 -19.94 -3.93 16.43
CA LEU A 40 -19.82 -4.18 17.87
C LEU A 40 -18.51 -4.88 18.25
N LYS A 41 -18.02 -5.81 17.42
CA LYS A 41 -16.71 -6.45 17.62
C LYS A 41 -15.57 -5.45 17.52
N LEU A 42 -15.61 -4.54 16.53
CA LEU A 42 -14.62 -3.47 16.39
C LEU A 42 -14.66 -2.51 17.58
N TYR A 43 -15.85 -2.13 18.06
CA TYR A 43 -16.01 -1.29 19.24
C TYR A 43 -15.56 -1.95 20.55
N HIS A 44 -15.67 -3.28 20.67
CA HIS A 44 -15.12 -4.00 21.83
C HIS A 44 -13.60 -3.98 21.83
N ARG A 45 -12.95 -4.12 20.67
CA ARG A 45 -11.49 -4.09 20.53
C ARG A 45 -10.92 -2.69 20.70
N GLN A 46 -11.65 -1.66 20.26
CA GLN A 46 -11.23 -0.28 20.36
C GLN A 46 -12.42 0.62 20.79
N PRO A 47 -12.64 0.81 22.09
CA PRO A 47 -13.80 1.53 22.62
C PRO A 47 -13.96 2.99 22.16
N ASP A 48 -12.86 3.70 21.88
CA ASP A 48 -12.88 5.09 21.40
C ASP A 48 -13.52 5.24 20.01
N LEU A 49 -13.59 4.17 19.22
CA LEU A 49 -14.28 4.17 17.92
C LEU A 49 -15.79 4.42 18.04
N LYS A 50 -16.40 4.23 19.21
CA LYS A 50 -17.81 4.57 19.44
C LYS A 50 -18.12 6.05 19.25
N THR A 51 -17.09 6.91 19.35
CA THR A 51 -17.21 8.36 19.10
C THR A 51 -17.07 8.72 17.63
N LYS A 52 -16.71 7.77 16.76
CA LYS A 52 -16.48 7.98 15.34
C LYS A 52 -17.69 7.53 14.50
N PRO A 53 -17.94 8.18 13.35
CA PRO A 53 -18.97 7.70 12.42
C PRO A 53 -18.70 6.25 11.97
N ALA A 54 -19.74 5.43 11.84
CA ALA A 54 -19.58 4.03 11.41
C ALA A 54 -18.84 3.90 10.06
N LYS A 55 -19.12 4.81 9.12
CA LYS A 55 -18.39 4.90 7.84
C LYS A 55 -16.87 5.04 8.00
N TYR A 56 -16.40 5.78 9.00
CA TYR A 56 -14.96 5.92 9.28
C TYR A 56 -14.36 4.59 9.75
N VAL A 57 -15.08 3.90 10.64
CA VAL A 57 -14.64 2.62 11.21
C VAL A 57 -14.58 1.53 10.13
N LEU A 58 -15.60 1.45 9.29
CA LEU A 58 -15.67 0.46 8.21
C LEU A 58 -14.64 0.73 7.12
N ARG A 59 -14.41 2.02 6.77
CA ARG A 59 -13.32 2.41 5.89
C ARG A 59 -11.97 1.97 6.45
N GLY A 60 -11.68 2.25 7.73
CA GLY A 60 -10.43 1.85 8.36
C GLY A 60 -10.24 0.33 8.41
N ARG A 61 -11.29 -0.44 8.71
CA ARG A 61 -11.26 -1.92 8.60
C ARG A 61 -10.89 -2.34 7.18
N HIS A 62 -11.54 -1.75 6.18
CA HIS A 62 -11.35 -2.11 4.78
C HIS A 62 -9.93 -1.78 4.30
N GLU A 63 -9.41 -0.62 4.65
CA GLU A 63 -8.02 -0.22 4.37
C GLU A 63 -7.00 -1.21 4.94
N ILE A 64 -7.21 -1.70 6.17
CA ILE A 64 -6.34 -2.75 6.76
C ILE A 64 -6.37 -4.04 5.93
N ILE A 65 -7.57 -4.51 5.58
CA ILE A 65 -7.74 -5.75 4.84
C ILE A 65 -7.07 -5.66 3.46
N GLN A 66 -7.31 -4.57 2.74
CA GLN A 66 -6.75 -4.39 1.41
C GLN A 66 -5.24 -4.18 1.43
N HIS A 67 -4.72 -3.49 2.45
CA HIS A 67 -3.28 -3.41 2.66
C HIS A 67 -2.66 -4.80 2.89
N ALA A 68 -3.27 -5.63 3.74
CA ALA A 68 -2.80 -7.00 3.98
C ALA A 68 -2.86 -7.86 2.71
N LYS A 69 -3.97 -7.81 1.95
CA LYS A 69 -4.13 -8.54 0.69
C LYS A 69 -3.12 -8.09 -0.37
N ALA A 70 -2.92 -6.78 -0.55
CA ALA A 70 -1.95 -6.25 -1.50
C ALA A 70 -0.53 -6.66 -1.13
N TYR A 71 -0.17 -6.59 0.14
CA TYR A 71 1.17 -6.97 0.58
C TYR A 71 1.41 -8.48 0.45
N GLN A 72 0.42 -9.31 0.77
CA GLN A 72 0.49 -10.76 0.54
C GLN A 72 0.70 -11.09 -0.95
N HIS A 73 -0.02 -10.40 -1.84
CA HIS A 73 0.14 -10.57 -3.28
C HIS A 73 1.57 -10.22 -3.74
N LEU A 74 2.10 -9.07 -3.33
CA LEU A 74 3.45 -8.63 -3.66
C LEU A 74 4.53 -9.59 -3.12
N ILE A 75 4.43 -10.00 -1.85
CA ILE A 75 5.38 -10.92 -1.22
C ILE A 75 5.33 -12.29 -1.89
N ASN A 76 4.14 -12.80 -2.23
CA ASN A 76 4.03 -14.06 -2.94
C ASN A 76 4.74 -14.00 -4.30
N ALA A 77 4.46 -12.99 -5.12
CA ALA A 77 5.09 -12.84 -6.44
C ALA A 77 6.62 -12.63 -6.35
N PHE A 78 7.05 -11.61 -5.61
CA PHE A 78 8.45 -11.16 -5.63
C PHE A 78 9.36 -11.99 -4.70
N VAL A 79 8.89 -12.37 -3.51
CA VAL A 79 9.72 -13.06 -2.51
C VAL A 79 9.64 -14.58 -2.66
N THR A 80 8.42 -15.11 -2.84
CA THR A 80 8.19 -16.57 -2.86
C THR A 80 8.41 -17.15 -4.26
N LEU A 81 7.76 -16.59 -5.28
CA LEU A 81 7.86 -17.05 -6.66
C LEU A 81 9.08 -16.49 -7.41
N LYS A 82 9.85 -15.59 -6.76
CA LYS A 82 11.06 -14.96 -7.30
C LYS A 82 10.85 -14.24 -8.64
N GLN A 83 9.64 -13.75 -8.87
CA GLN A 83 9.34 -12.92 -10.04
C GLN A 83 9.99 -11.55 -9.90
N ASP A 84 10.17 -10.87 -11.04
CA ASP A 84 10.66 -9.49 -11.07
C ASP A 84 9.57 -8.51 -10.62
N LEU A 85 10.00 -7.37 -10.06
CA LEU A 85 9.09 -6.29 -9.72
C LEU A 85 8.78 -5.46 -10.98
N THR A 86 7.81 -5.91 -11.79
CA THR A 86 7.39 -5.23 -13.02
C THR A 86 6.36 -4.14 -12.77
N GLU A 87 6.12 -3.30 -13.78
CA GLU A 87 5.05 -2.29 -13.73
C GLU A 87 3.68 -2.94 -13.51
N GLU A 88 3.41 -4.09 -14.15
CA GLU A 88 2.17 -4.84 -14.00
C GLU A 88 1.97 -5.30 -12.57
N LEU A 89 2.99 -5.91 -11.95
CA LEU A 89 2.92 -6.35 -10.55
C LEU A 89 2.66 -5.17 -9.60
N ILE A 90 3.32 -4.03 -9.84
CA ILE A 90 3.10 -2.81 -9.04
C ILE A 90 1.66 -2.29 -9.21
N LYS A 91 1.14 -2.25 -10.45
CA LYS A 91 -0.23 -1.79 -10.74
C LYS A 91 -1.28 -2.73 -10.17
N GLU A 92 -1.10 -4.04 -10.27
CA GLU A 92 -1.99 -5.04 -9.70
C GLU A 92 -2.01 -4.97 -8.17
N THR A 93 -0.83 -4.88 -7.55
CA THR A 93 -0.70 -4.66 -6.10
C THR A 93 -1.43 -3.38 -5.67
N HIS A 94 -1.22 -2.28 -6.39
CA HIS A 94 -1.89 -1.01 -6.12
C HIS A 94 -3.41 -1.10 -6.29
N LYS A 95 -3.90 -1.80 -7.31
CA LYS A 95 -5.33 -2.03 -7.52
C LYS A 95 -5.96 -2.83 -6.37
N ILE A 96 -5.25 -3.82 -5.82
CA ILE A 96 -5.72 -4.55 -4.62
C ILE A 96 -5.75 -3.61 -3.42
N LEU A 97 -4.70 -2.80 -3.22
CA LEU A 97 -4.57 -1.87 -2.10
C LEU A 97 -5.73 -0.86 -2.04
N THR A 98 -6.17 -0.38 -3.19
CA THR A 98 -7.17 0.71 -3.27
C THR A 98 -8.60 0.24 -3.46
N LYS A 99 -8.81 -1.04 -3.81
CA LYS A 99 -10.14 -1.60 -4.08
C LYS A 99 -11.12 -1.29 -2.96
N GLY A 100 -12.21 -0.56 -3.25
CA GLY A 100 -13.24 -0.16 -2.28
C GLY A 100 -12.85 0.99 -1.33
N VAL A 101 -11.77 1.74 -1.61
CA VAL A 101 -11.34 2.93 -0.86
C VAL A 101 -11.44 4.16 -1.76
N PRO A 102 -12.53 4.95 -1.75
CA PRO A 102 -12.63 6.13 -2.58
C PRO A 102 -11.70 7.26 -2.09
N ILE A 103 -11.24 8.09 -3.03
CA ILE A 103 -10.56 9.34 -2.70
C ILE A 103 -11.65 10.38 -2.47
N ILE A 104 -11.73 10.90 -1.24
CA ILE A 104 -12.72 11.91 -0.83
C ILE A 104 -12.00 13.26 -0.73
N GLN A 105 -12.49 14.27 -1.45
CA GLN A 105 -11.98 15.64 -1.40
C GLN A 105 -13.15 16.61 -1.26
N ASP A 106 -12.98 17.66 -0.47
CA ASP A 106 -14.07 18.57 -0.10
C ASP A 106 -14.64 19.35 -1.32
N ASP A 107 -13.84 19.54 -2.38
CA ASP A 107 -14.14 20.43 -3.51
C ASP A 107 -14.28 19.73 -4.88
N ILE A 108 -14.19 18.39 -4.93
CA ILE A 108 -14.25 17.60 -6.17
C ILE A 108 -15.10 16.35 -5.92
N ASP A 109 -15.79 15.85 -6.94
CA ASP A 109 -16.47 14.56 -6.87
C ASP A 109 -15.52 13.46 -6.39
N ASP A 110 -16.04 12.58 -5.51
CA ASP A 110 -15.31 11.42 -5.01
C ASP A 110 -14.79 10.59 -6.18
N VAL A 111 -13.50 10.23 -6.14
CA VAL A 111 -12.90 9.37 -7.18
C VAL A 111 -13.06 7.91 -6.76
N SER A 112 -13.73 7.14 -7.61
CA SER A 112 -13.99 5.72 -7.37
C SER A 112 -12.69 4.91 -7.47
N PRO A 113 -12.48 3.88 -6.63
CA PRO A 113 -11.35 2.96 -6.71
C PRO A 113 -11.06 2.40 -8.09
N GLU A 114 -12.10 2.19 -8.90
CA GLU A 114 -12.03 1.65 -10.25
C GLU A 114 -11.38 2.63 -11.24
N GLU A 115 -11.41 3.92 -10.94
CA GLU A 115 -10.86 4.99 -11.79
C GLU A 115 -9.36 5.19 -11.56
N TYR A 116 -8.87 4.95 -10.34
CA TYR A 116 -7.47 5.22 -9.96
C TYR A 116 -6.66 3.98 -9.55
N GLY A 117 -7.33 2.87 -9.21
CA GLY A 117 -6.69 1.63 -8.76
C GLY A 117 -5.86 0.96 -9.86
N GLY A 118 -4.55 0.87 -9.64
CA GLY A 118 -3.59 0.39 -10.64
C GLY A 118 -3.40 1.30 -11.86
N VAL A 119 -3.92 2.53 -11.84
CA VAL A 119 -3.84 3.49 -12.94
C VAL A 119 -2.89 4.62 -12.58
N TYR A 120 -1.93 4.91 -13.46
CA TYR A 120 -1.04 6.06 -13.24
C TYR A 120 -1.82 7.36 -13.27
N ARG A 121 -1.50 8.27 -12.34
CA ARG A 121 -2.19 9.55 -12.25
C ARG A 121 -1.98 10.38 -13.51
N ILE A 122 -3.04 11.09 -13.90
CA ILE A 122 -3.02 12.06 -15.01
C ILE A 122 -2.93 13.50 -14.52
N VAL A 123 -3.08 13.71 -13.20
CA VAL A 123 -3.01 15.01 -12.55
C VAL A 123 -1.61 15.28 -11.99
N VAL A 124 -1.19 16.55 -12.02
CA VAL A 124 0.06 16.97 -11.35
C VAL A 124 -0.22 17.06 -9.85
N VAL A 125 0.68 16.50 -9.05
CA VAL A 125 0.60 16.55 -7.58
C VAL A 125 1.95 17.01 -7.02
N GLY A 126 1.91 17.59 -5.83
CA GLY A 126 3.09 18.00 -5.07
C GLY A 126 2.87 17.77 -3.58
N ALA A 127 3.97 17.58 -2.84
CA ALA A 127 3.95 17.48 -1.39
C ALA A 127 5.02 18.42 -0.81
N GLY A 128 4.60 19.41 -0.03
CA GLY A 128 5.49 20.46 0.45
C GLY A 128 6.18 21.21 -0.70
N THR A 129 7.52 21.19 -0.71
CA THR A 129 8.36 21.78 -1.78
C THR A 129 8.77 20.78 -2.86
N THR A 130 8.31 19.53 -2.76
CA THR A 130 8.73 18.45 -3.67
C THR A 130 7.82 18.41 -4.90
N ASN A 131 8.42 18.61 -6.07
CA ASN A 131 7.78 18.38 -7.36
C ASN A 131 7.99 16.93 -7.78
N PHE A 132 6.91 16.17 -7.88
CA PHE A 132 6.95 14.79 -8.39
C PHE A 132 7.02 14.77 -9.92
N SER A 133 7.22 13.57 -10.49
CA SER A 133 7.25 13.41 -11.96
C SER A 133 5.97 13.95 -12.61
N VAL A 134 6.11 14.68 -13.72
CA VAL A 134 4.94 15.13 -14.50
C VAL A 134 4.24 13.90 -15.08
N PRO A 135 2.89 13.83 -15.09
CA PRO A 135 2.12 12.65 -15.52
C PRO A 135 2.59 12.01 -16.83
N LYS A 136 2.92 12.83 -17.83
CA LYS A 136 3.41 12.39 -19.14
C LYS A 136 4.65 11.48 -19.06
N TYR A 137 5.51 11.67 -18.07
CA TYR A 137 6.77 10.93 -17.92
C TYR A 137 6.68 9.75 -16.94
N ILE A 138 5.56 9.60 -16.20
CA ILE A 138 5.39 8.51 -15.23
C ILE A 138 5.60 7.13 -15.87
N PRO A 139 4.99 6.78 -17.02
CA PRO A 139 5.19 5.46 -17.62
C PRO A 139 6.67 5.19 -17.95
N GLU A 140 7.36 6.18 -18.52
CA GLU A 140 8.78 6.04 -18.87
C GLU A 140 9.66 5.87 -17.63
N HIS A 141 9.41 6.66 -16.57
CA HIS A 141 10.17 6.59 -15.33
C HIS A 141 9.94 5.26 -14.59
N MET A 142 8.68 4.81 -14.50
CA MET A 142 8.35 3.53 -13.87
C MET A 142 8.98 2.35 -14.60
N LYS A 143 8.94 2.34 -15.94
CA LYS A 143 9.61 1.33 -16.75
C LYS A 143 11.12 1.30 -16.45
N LYS A 144 11.77 2.46 -16.50
CA LYS A 144 13.21 2.60 -16.22
C LYS A 144 13.57 2.16 -14.80
N MET A 145 12.73 2.45 -13.81
CA MET A 145 12.93 2.01 -12.44
C MET A 145 12.90 0.47 -12.34
N CYS A 146 11.86 -0.16 -12.91
CA CYS A 146 11.69 -1.62 -12.87
C CYS A 146 12.81 -2.34 -13.63
N ASP A 147 13.16 -1.88 -14.83
CA ASP A 147 14.25 -2.45 -15.64
C ASP A 147 15.59 -2.39 -14.89
N ARG A 148 15.90 -1.24 -14.26
CA ARG A 148 17.14 -1.08 -13.49
C ARG A 148 17.17 -1.96 -12.26
N LEU A 149 16.06 -2.08 -11.52
CA LEU A 149 15.96 -2.97 -10.38
C LEU A 149 16.23 -4.42 -10.81
N ALA A 150 15.53 -4.90 -11.83
CA ALA A 150 15.73 -6.27 -12.33
C ALA A 150 17.19 -6.52 -12.74
N GLN A 151 17.79 -5.60 -13.49
CA GLN A 151 19.20 -5.71 -13.90
C GLN A 151 20.15 -5.72 -12.69
N GLU A 152 19.96 -4.83 -11.72
CA GLU A 152 20.82 -4.73 -10.54
C GLU A 152 20.71 -5.99 -9.68
N LEU A 153 19.50 -6.54 -9.50
CA LEU A 153 19.30 -7.80 -8.78
C LEU A 153 19.98 -8.97 -9.48
N VAL A 154 19.85 -9.09 -10.81
CA VAL A 154 20.51 -10.15 -11.60
C VAL A 154 22.02 -10.09 -11.44
N VAL A 155 22.62 -8.89 -11.53
CA VAL A 155 24.07 -8.71 -11.35
C VAL A 155 24.49 -9.05 -9.93
N ALA A 156 23.77 -8.57 -8.92
CA ALA A 156 24.08 -8.80 -7.52
C ALA A 156 23.96 -10.28 -7.12
N GLU A 157 22.92 -10.97 -7.60
CA GLU A 157 22.72 -12.41 -7.39
C GLU A 157 23.81 -13.23 -8.08
N SER A 158 24.19 -12.87 -9.31
CA SER A 158 25.27 -13.54 -10.06
C SER A 158 26.63 -13.37 -9.39
N ALA A 159 26.91 -12.17 -8.86
CA ALA A 159 28.14 -11.85 -8.14
C ALA A 159 28.14 -12.35 -6.68
N LYS A 160 26.98 -12.77 -6.14
CA LYS A 160 26.75 -13.08 -4.72
C LYS A 160 27.12 -11.92 -3.78
N ILE A 161 26.99 -10.69 -4.27
CA ILE A 161 27.27 -9.46 -3.52
C ILE A 161 26.07 -8.55 -3.72
N ILE A 162 25.21 -8.49 -2.70
CA ILE A 162 24.08 -7.56 -2.65
C ILE A 162 24.16 -6.76 -1.34
N ASP A 163 24.00 -5.45 -1.44
CA ASP A 163 23.63 -4.61 -0.30
C ASP A 163 22.11 -4.40 -0.33
N PRO A 164 21.34 -5.21 0.41
CA PRO A 164 19.88 -5.19 0.34
C PRO A 164 19.30 -3.89 0.90
N PHE A 165 19.98 -3.23 1.83
CA PHE A 165 19.53 -1.95 2.40
C PHE A 165 19.67 -0.82 1.40
N SER A 166 20.80 -0.77 0.69
CA SER A 166 21.03 0.21 -0.38
C SER A 166 20.04 0.01 -1.53
N VAL A 167 19.84 -1.24 -1.98
CA VAL A 167 18.88 -1.55 -3.05
C VAL A 167 17.45 -1.19 -2.60
N ALA A 168 17.01 -1.64 -1.43
CA ALA A 168 15.66 -1.36 -0.94
C ALA A 168 15.39 0.14 -0.84
N THR A 169 16.31 0.89 -0.22
CA THR A 169 16.20 2.34 -0.03
C THR A 169 16.19 3.08 -1.36
N LYS A 170 17.11 2.75 -2.28
CA LYS A 170 17.22 3.37 -3.60
C LYS A 170 15.90 3.26 -4.37
N TYR A 171 15.36 2.06 -4.51
CA TYR A 171 14.18 1.83 -5.34
C TYR A 171 12.88 2.27 -4.67
N SER A 172 12.77 2.21 -3.34
CA SER A 172 11.61 2.79 -2.64
C SER A 172 11.61 4.33 -2.72
N MET A 173 12.78 4.96 -2.59
CA MET A 173 12.92 6.41 -2.73
C MET A 173 12.63 6.86 -4.17
N GLU A 174 13.13 6.14 -5.16
CA GLU A 174 12.82 6.41 -6.55
C GLU A 174 11.32 6.29 -6.84
N PHE A 175 10.68 5.21 -6.36
CA PHE A 175 9.23 5.03 -6.51
C PHE A 175 8.43 6.21 -5.94
N VAL A 176 8.74 6.65 -4.70
CA VAL A 176 8.01 7.77 -4.08
C VAL A 176 8.30 9.11 -4.75
N GLN A 177 9.47 9.31 -5.34
CA GLN A 177 9.81 10.49 -6.14
C GLN A 177 9.09 10.51 -7.50
N ILE A 178 8.88 9.34 -8.13
CA ILE A 178 8.02 9.23 -9.31
C ILE A 178 6.57 9.57 -8.93
N HIS A 179 6.12 9.05 -7.78
CA HIS A 179 4.77 9.22 -7.26
C HIS A 179 3.70 8.83 -8.30
N PRO A 180 3.70 7.58 -8.77
CA PRO A 180 2.99 7.19 -9.98
C PRO A 180 1.46 7.21 -9.86
N PHE A 181 0.91 7.07 -8.65
CA PHE A 181 -0.53 6.94 -8.41
C PHE A 181 -1.14 8.22 -7.82
N GLN A 182 -2.47 8.31 -7.86
CA GLN A 182 -3.18 9.47 -7.30
C GLN A 182 -3.26 9.43 -5.77
N ASP A 183 -3.34 8.23 -5.19
CA ASP A 183 -3.27 7.97 -3.75
C ASP A 183 -2.49 6.66 -3.50
N GLY A 184 -2.13 6.35 -2.25
CA GLY A 184 -1.53 5.07 -1.88
C GLY A 184 -0.02 4.95 -2.12
N ASN A 185 0.64 5.98 -2.67
CA ASN A 185 2.08 5.95 -2.98
C ASN A 185 2.95 5.68 -1.75
N GLY A 186 2.65 6.28 -0.60
CA GLY A 186 3.41 6.02 0.64
C GLY A 186 3.29 4.57 1.12
N ARG A 187 2.09 3.98 0.99
CA ARG A 187 1.84 2.56 1.32
C ARG A 187 2.60 1.63 0.37
N MET A 188 2.51 1.88 -0.94
CA MET A 188 3.26 1.15 -1.95
C MET A 188 4.78 1.26 -1.77
N CYS A 189 5.31 2.45 -1.47
CA CYS A 189 6.72 2.69 -1.20
C CYS A 189 7.25 1.78 -0.07
N ARG A 190 6.53 1.74 1.06
CA ARG A 190 6.88 0.87 2.20
C ARG A 190 6.78 -0.62 1.85
N MET A 191 5.81 -1.01 1.01
CA MET A 191 5.70 -2.39 0.53
C MET A 191 6.88 -2.78 -0.36
N VAL A 192 7.30 -1.92 -1.30
CA VAL A 192 8.46 -2.15 -2.17
C VAL A 192 9.75 -2.29 -1.35
N LEU A 193 9.99 -1.37 -0.41
CA LEU A 193 11.13 -1.42 0.49
C LEU A 193 11.18 -2.77 1.23
N ASN A 194 10.07 -3.13 1.87
CA ASN A 194 10.01 -4.35 2.68
C ASN A 194 10.00 -5.63 1.84
N ALA A 195 9.51 -5.60 0.60
CA ALA A 195 9.60 -6.76 -0.30
C ALA A 195 11.06 -7.09 -0.66
N ILE A 196 11.88 -6.07 -0.91
CA ILE A 196 13.32 -6.24 -1.17
C ILE A 196 14.04 -6.76 0.08
N LEU A 197 13.84 -6.12 1.24
CA LEU A 197 14.44 -6.58 2.49
C LEU A 197 14.02 -8.02 2.82
N CYS A 198 12.74 -8.35 2.69
CA CYS A 198 12.24 -9.70 2.93
C CYS A 198 12.92 -10.73 2.01
N ARG A 199 13.10 -10.42 0.72
CA ARG A 199 13.70 -11.33 -0.25
C ARG A 199 15.16 -11.70 0.07
N TYR A 200 15.95 -10.75 0.57
CA TYR A 200 17.40 -10.91 0.68
C TYR A 200 17.91 -11.06 2.11
N VAL A 201 17.19 -10.57 3.12
CA VAL A 201 17.59 -10.69 4.54
C VAL A 201 16.50 -11.24 5.45
N GLY A 202 15.29 -11.47 4.94
CA GLY A 202 14.20 -12.06 5.72
C GLY A 202 13.63 -11.15 6.82
N ILE A 203 13.81 -9.83 6.71
CA ILE A 203 13.32 -8.86 7.69
C ILE A 203 12.24 -7.96 7.10
N ILE A 204 11.34 -7.50 7.97
CA ILE A 204 10.37 -6.45 7.70
C ILE A 204 10.64 -5.32 8.70
N VAL A 205 10.71 -4.08 8.21
CA VAL A 205 10.93 -2.88 9.03
C VAL A 205 9.65 -2.04 9.04
N PRO A 206 9.09 -1.72 10.22
CA PRO A 206 8.03 -0.74 10.32
C PRO A 206 8.63 0.66 10.13
N ILE A 207 8.15 1.39 9.12
CA ILE A 207 8.60 2.75 8.80
C ILE A 207 7.39 3.68 8.87
N GLY A 208 7.52 4.83 9.53
CA GLY A 208 6.40 5.76 9.72
C GLY A 208 5.59 5.47 10.98
N GLU A 209 6.18 4.87 12.01
CA GLU A 209 5.51 4.66 13.30
C GLU A 209 5.28 5.98 14.03
N SER A 210 6.24 6.90 13.93
CA SER A 210 6.16 8.25 14.51
C SER A 210 5.53 9.25 13.53
N GLY A 211 4.83 10.27 14.03
CA GLY A 211 4.19 11.29 13.20
C GLY A 211 5.18 12.16 12.40
N GLU A 212 6.44 12.20 12.84
CA GLU A 212 7.54 12.94 12.20
C GLU A 212 8.08 12.22 10.95
N GLU A 213 7.92 10.90 10.86
CA GLU A 213 8.35 10.08 9.71
C GLU A 213 7.30 9.98 8.57
N ARG A 214 6.12 10.61 8.74
CA ARG A 214 4.98 10.52 7.80
C ARG A 214 4.85 11.70 6.82
N SER A 215 5.84 12.59 6.80
CA SER A 215 5.87 13.81 5.97
C SER A 215 6.30 13.57 4.53
#